data_AF-Q2QU25-F1
#
_entry.id   AF-Q2QU25-F1
#
_cell.length_a   1.000
_cell.length_b   1.000
_cell.length_c   1.000
_cell.angle_alpha   90.00
_cell.angle_beta   90.00
_cell.angle_gamma   90.00
#
_symmetry.space_group_name_H-M   'P 1'
#
loop_
_entity.id
_entity.type
_entity.pdbx_description
1 polymer ?
#
loop_
_entity_poly.entity_id
_entity_poly.type
_entity_poly.pdbx_seq_one_letter_code
_entity_poly.pdbx_strand_id
1 'polypeptide(L)'
;MEALFSMLCKAFPSSNKVPKSYSDAKKTMKDLGLDYTKINAYLNDCILYRGANDKADSSPVCGISRWKNEGHNNVSKSRRRRVKKVPHKVF
;
A
#
# COMPACT_ATOMS: atom_id res chain seq x y z
N MET A 1 5.42 3.26 16.08
CA MET A 1 6.32 3.93 15.12
C MET A 1 7.29 4.87 15.82
N GLU A 2 6.86 5.62 16.84
CA GLU A 2 7.74 6.49 17.65
C GLU A 2 9.00 5.80 18.22
N ALA A 3 8.87 4.54 18.65
CA ALA A 3 10.01 3.78 19.19
C ALA A 3 11.15 3.59 18.17
N LEU A 4 10.83 3.40 16.89
CA LEU A 4 11.83 3.21 15.85
C LEU A 4 12.63 4.50 15.62
N PHE A 5 11.94 5.63 15.44
CA PHE A 5 12.60 6.92 15.24
C PHE A 5 13.46 7.30 16.46
N SER A 6 12.95 7.03 17.68
CA SER A 6 13.72 7.22 18.91
C SER A 6 15.00 6.37 18.95
N MET A 7 14.91 5.09 18.58
CA MET A 7 16.08 4.21 18.50
C MET A 7 17.09 4.68 17.46
N LEU A 8 16.63 5.07 16.26
CA LEU A 8 17.49 5.60 15.21
C LEU A 8 18.20 6.87 15.68
N CYS A 9 17.49 7.83 16.27
CA CYS A 9 18.10 9.05 16.81
C CYS A 9 19.19 8.77 17.86
N LYS A 10 19.05 7.71 18.67
CA LYS A 10 20.07 7.28 19.64
C LYS A 10 21.26 6.55 19.01
N ALA A 11 21.04 5.84 17.90
CA ALA A 11 22.08 5.10 17.21
C ALA A 11 23.05 6.01 16.42
N PHE A 12 22.61 7.21 16.06
CA PHE A 12 23.42 8.19 15.32
C PHE A 12 23.98 9.30 16.23
N PRO A 13 25.02 10.03 15.78
CA PRO A 13 25.59 11.16 16.54
C PRO A 13 24.55 12.23 16.88
N SER A 14 24.79 12.99 17.94
CA SER A 14 23.86 13.99 18.49
C SER A 14 23.38 15.05 17.50
N SER A 15 24.15 15.31 16.44
CA SER A 15 23.86 16.28 15.38
C SER A 15 23.19 15.68 14.13
N ASN A 16 22.60 14.49 14.24
CA ASN A 16 21.95 13.83 13.11
C ASN A 16 20.67 14.55 12.64
N LYS A 17 20.28 14.29 11.38
CA LYS A 17 19.04 14.81 10.75
C LYS A 17 17.99 13.73 10.59
N VAL A 18 18.00 12.71 11.45
CA VAL A 18 17.02 11.63 11.38
C VAL A 18 15.63 12.22 11.67
N PRO A 19 14.63 11.92 10.83
CA PRO A 19 13.27 12.37 11.09
C PRO A 19 12.75 11.85 12.44
N LYS A 20 11.98 12.67 13.16
CA LYS A 20 11.46 12.28 14.48
C LYS A 20 10.13 11.52 14.39
N SER A 21 9.47 11.61 13.24
CA SER A 21 8.17 11.02 12.97
C SER A 21 8.08 10.55 11.53
N TYR A 22 7.06 9.72 11.24
CA TYR A 22 6.76 9.30 9.88
C TYR A 22 6.40 10.51 8.98
N SER A 23 5.68 11.50 9.51
CA SER A 23 5.34 12.72 8.79
C SER A 23 6.59 13.52 8.40
N ASP A 24 7.54 13.65 9.33
CA ASP A 24 8.81 14.34 9.05
C ASP A 24 9.61 13.57 8.00
N ALA A 25 9.66 12.24 8.11
CA ALA A 25 10.35 11.40 7.13
C ALA A 25 9.74 11.55 5.74
N LYS A 26 8.41 11.52 5.66
CA LYS A 26 7.67 11.70 4.42
C LYS A 26 7.89 13.09 3.81
N LYS A 27 7.94 14.14 4.65
CA LYS A 27 8.25 15.49 4.20
C LYS A 27 9.66 15.56 3.64
N THR A 28 10.65 15.03 4.36
CA THR A 28 12.05 14.98 3.88
C THR A 28 12.17 14.24 2.56
N MET A 29 11.48 13.10 2.39
CA MET A 29 11.45 12.39 1.10
C MET A 29 10.90 13.28 -0.03
N LYS A 30 9.79 13.98 0.23
CA LYS A 30 9.18 14.90 -0.74
C LYS A 30 10.12 16.07 -1.09
N ASP A 31 10.74 16.68 -0.08
CA ASP A 31 11.65 17.82 -0.26
C ASP A 31 12.91 17.43 -1.07
N LEU A 32 13.32 16.17 -0.97
CA LEU A 32 14.41 15.58 -1.77
C LEU A 32 13.97 15.10 -3.16
N GLY A 33 12.69 15.21 -3.52
CA GLY A 33 12.16 14.67 -4.78
C GLY A 33 12.10 13.14 -4.84
N LEU A 34 12.22 12.46 -3.70
CA LEU A 34 12.11 11.01 -3.58
C LEU A 34 10.64 10.60 -3.52
N ASP A 35 9.97 10.61 -4.67
CA ASP A 35 8.58 10.16 -4.78
C ASP A 35 8.48 8.63 -4.75
N TYR A 36 7.33 8.11 -4.33
CA TYR A 36 7.05 6.69 -4.30
C TYR A 36 5.73 6.37 -5.00
N THR A 37 5.77 5.39 -5.90
CA THR A 37 4.56 4.86 -6.52
C THR A 37 3.93 3.83 -5.61
N LYS A 38 2.66 4.02 -5.27
CA LYS A 38 1.89 3.01 -4.53
C LYS A 38 1.63 1.79 -5.39
N ILE A 39 1.89 0.60 -4.86
CA ILE A 39 1.72 -0.66 -5.60
C ILE A 39 0.63 -1.49 -4.94
N ASN A 40 -0.29 -2.02 -5.74
CA ASN A 40 -1.30 -2.94 -5.22
C ASN A 40 -0.66 -4.29 -4.90
N ALA A 41 -1.08 -4.90 -3.80
CA ALA A 41 -0.75 -6.27 -3.47
C ALA A 41 -1.99 -7.02 -3.01
N TYR A 42 -1.93 -8.34 -3.08
CA TYR A 42 -2.97 -9.19 -2.51
C TYR A 42 -2.72 -9.47 -1.03
N LEU A 43 -3.77 -9.87 -0.30
CA LEU A 43 -3.69 -10.29 1.10
C LEU A 43 -2.69 -11.47 1.22
N ASN A 44 -1.84 -11.47 2.23
CA ASN A 44 -0.68 -12.40 2.37
C ASN A 44 0.47 -12.18 1.38
N ASP A 45 0.51 -11.04 0.69
CA ASP A 45 1.62 -10.62 -0.18
C ASP A 45 1.96 -11.63 -1.28
N CYS A 46 0.98 -12.46 -1.70
CA CYS A 46 1.16 -13.52 -2.69
C CYS A 46 1.50 -12.99 -4.10
N ILE A 47 1.20 -11.73 -4.39
CA ILE A 47 1.53 -11.06 -5.65
C ILE A 47 1.68 -9.56 -5.43
N LEU A 48 2.68 -8.99 -6.10
CA LEU A 48 2.83 -7.56 -6.30
C LEU A 48 2.41 -7.20 -7.74
N TYR A 49 1.40 -6.35 -7.88
CA TYR A 49 0.85 -5.96 -9.18
C TYR A 49 1.68 -4.83 -9.83
N ARG A 50 2.90 -5.16 -10.26
CA ARG A 50 3.84 -4.28 -10.98
C ARG A 50 4.59 -5.07 -12.06
N GLY A 51 5.09 -4.37 -13.08
CA GLY A 51 5.90 -4.98 -14.15
C GLY A 51 5.05 -5.95 -14.97
N ALA A 52 5.49 -7.20 -15.11
CA ALA A 52 4.74 -8.24 -15.83
C ALA A 52 3.34 -8.52 -15.25
N ASN A 53 3.11 -8.19 -13.98
CA ASN A 53 1.87 -8.45 -13.27
C ASN A 53 0.96 -7.20 -13.17
N ASP A 54 1.28 -6.10 -13.86
CA ASP A 54 0.56 -4.83 -13.77
C ASP A 54 -0.94 -4.96 -14.14
N LYS A 55 -1.22 -5.76 -15.16
CA LYS A 55 -2.55 -6.05 -15.73
C LYS A 55 -3.17 -7.34 -15.19
N ALA A 56 -2.48 -8.05 -14.28
CA ALA A 56 -3.06 -9.23 -13.67
C ALA A 56 -4.27 -8.83 -12.81
N ASP A 57 -5.36 -9.56 -12.99
CA ASP A 57 -6.60 -9.43 -12.21
C ASP A 57 -6.71 -10.51 -11.12
N SER A 58 -5.83 -11.51 -11.13
CA SER A 58 -5.73 -12.56 -10.10
C SER A 58 -4.26 -12.93 -9.84
N SER A 59 -4.02 -13.48 -8.65
CA SER A 59 -2.70 -13.99 -8.27
C SER A 59 -2.41 -15.34 -8.95
N PRO A 60 -1.25 -15.53 -9.58
CA PRO A 60 -0.84 -16.84 -10.09
C PRO A 60 -0.51 -17.83 -8.97
N VAL A 61 -0.21 -17.34 -7.75
CA VAL A 61 0.17 -18.17 -6.61
C VAL A 61 -1.05 -18.77 -5.90
N CYS A 62 -2.08 -17.97 -5.68
CA CYS A 62 -3.26 -18.40 -4.92
C CYS A 62 -4.57 -18.41 -5.74
N GLY A 63 -4.57 -17.95 -6.98
CA GLY A 63 -5.74 -17.89 -7.86
C GLY A 63 -6.77 -16.82 -7.50
N ILE A 64 -6.55 -16.05 -6.43
CA ILE A 64 -7.55 -15.11 -5.90
C ILE A 64 -7.52 -13.76 -6.64
N SER A 65 -8.70 -13.16 -6.81
CA SER A 65 -8.90 -11.85 -7.45
C SER A 65 -8.19 -10.70 -6.73
N ARG A 66 -7.62 -9.79 -7.53
CA ARG A 66 -7.07 -8.49 -7.11
C ARG A 66 -8.11 -7.62 -6.42
N TRP A 67 -9.35 -7.67 -6.85
CA TRP A 67 -10.44 -6.79 -6.46
C TRP A 67 -11.29 -7.39 -5.33
N LYS A 68 -11.65 -6.58 -4.33
CA LYS A 68 -12.62 -6.99 -3.31
C LYS A 68 -13.99 -7.18 -3.95
N ASN A 69 -14.65 -8.30 -3.65
CA ASN A 69 -16.04 -8.50 -4.03
C ASN A 69 -16.94 -7.69 -3.09
N GLU A 70 -17.50 -6.59 -3.58
CA GLU A 70 -18.60 -5.89 -2.89
C GLU A 70 -19.89 -6.70 -3.10
N GLY A 71 -20.11 -7.76 -2.32
CA GLY A 71 -21.38 -8.49 -2.44
C GLY A 71 -21.45 -9.84 -1.78
N HIS A 72 -21.65 -9.84 -0.46
CA HIS A 72 -22.50 -10.84 0.19
C HIS A 72 -23.21 -10.16 1.35
N ASN A 73 -24.28 -9.42 1.04
CA ASN A 73 -25.41 -9.15 1.93
C ASN A 73 -26.60 -8.68 1.06
N ASN A 74 -27.41 -9.66 0.66
CA ASN A 74 -28.83 -9.59 0.34
C ASN A 74 -29.32 -8.74 -0.85
N VAL A 75 -29.88 -9.48 -1.84
CA VAL A 75 -31.10 -9.20 -2.60
C VAL A 75 -31.40 -7.73 -2.95
N SER A 76 -31.22 -7.37 -4.22
CA SER A 76 -32.32 -6.95 -5.12
C SER A 76 -31.79 -6.31 -6.42
N LYS A 77 -32.46 -6.67 -7.52
CA LYS A 77 -32.30 -6.08 -8.86
C LYS A 77 -32.33 -4.55 -8.79
N SER A 78 -31.28 -3.85 -9.25
CA SER A 78 -31.42 -2.67 -10.14
C SER A 78 -30.07 -2.01 -10.49
N ARG A 79 -29.96 -1.65 -11.77
CA ARG A 79 -29.00 -0.73 -12.41
C ARG A 79 -27.52 -1.12 -12.37
N ARG A 80 -26.94 -1.14 -13.58
CA ARG A 80 -25.51 -1.13 -13.90
C ARG A 80 -24.79 0.06 -13.22
N ARG A 81 -24.63 0.05 -11.91
CA ARG A 81 -23.67 0.93 -11.23
C ARG A 81 -22.31 0.30 -11.47
N ARG A 82 -21.39 1.04 -12.09
CA ARG A 82 -19.97 0.64 -12.16
C ARG A 82 -19.49 0.43 -10.73
N VAL A 83 -19.41 -0.83 -10.31
CA VAL A 83 -18.83 -1.19 -9.01
C VAL A 83 -17.40 -0.67 -9.02
N LYS A 84 -17.05 0.16 -8.04
CA LYS A 84 -15.69 0.72 -7.97
C LYS A 84 -14.76 -0.44 -7.64
N LYS A 85 -13.77 -0.67 -8.50
CA LYS A 85 -12.77 -1.70 -8.29
C LYS A 85 -11.85 -1.30 -7.12
N VAL A 86 -12.07 -1.89 -5.94
CA VAL A 86 -11.25 -1.64 -4.74
C VAL A 86 -10.22 -2.76 -4.58
N PRO A 87 -8.90 -2.47 -4.56
CA PRO A 87 -7.88 -3.49 -4.36
C PRO A 87 -7.88 -4.02 -2.92
N HIS A 88 -7.40 -5.25 -2.72
CA HIS A 88 -7.31 -5.86 -1.39
C HIS A 88 -6.35 -5.12 -0.45
N LYS A 89 -5.14 -4.79 -0.93
CA LYS A 89 -4.09 -4.08 -0.19
C LYS A 89 -3.31 -3.15 -1.14
N VAL A 90 -2.87 -2.01 -0.61
CA VAL A 90 -2.02 -1.04 -1.33
C VAL A 90 -0.83 -0.73 -0.45
N PHE A 91 0.37 -0.85 -1.02
CA PHE A 91 1.63 -0.40 -0.43
C PHE A 91 1.96 1.01 -0.90
#